data_AF-A0A9P4PBJ5-F1
#
_entry.id   AF-A0A9P4PBJ5-F1
#
_cell.length_a   1.000
_cell.length_b   1.000
_cell.length_c   1.000
_cell.angle_alpha   90.00
_cell.angle_beta   90.00
_cell.angle_gamma   90.00
#
_symmetry.space_group_name_H-M   'P 1'
#
loop_
_entity.id
_entity.type
_entity.pdbx_description
1 polymer ?
#
loop_
_entity_poly.entity_id
_entity_poly.type
_entity_poly.pdbx_seq_one_letter_code
_entity_poly.pdbx_strand_id
1 'polypeptide(L)'
;MLTTDETFFVASAVLFGDSENGKAVGETKSSRTKVFFHDADRICNYQAVVDSAHLTYSLNMGEATAFVLKGRVLEALASHSSKGQNGVRNRRKA
;
A
#
# COMPACT_ATOMS: atom_id res chain seq x y z
N MET A 1 -2.48 8.61 -15.14
CA MET A 1 -1.91 8.15 -13.85
C MET A 1 -2.73 8.77 -12.74
N LEU A 2 -2.97 8.05 -11.64
CA LEU A 2 -3.77 8.57 -10.52
C LEU A 2 -3.06 9.75 -9.86
N THR A 3 -3.77 10.86 -9.73
CA THR A 3 -3.34 12.12 -9.09
C THR A 3 -3.33 12.02 -7.56
N THR A 4 -2.80 13.04 -6.88
CA THR A 4 -2.80 13.14 -5.41
C THR A 4 -4.22 13.07 -4.86
N ASP A 5 -5.18 13.76 -5.47
CA ASP A 5 -6.57 13.80 -4.99
C ASP A 5 -7.24 12.42 -5.12
N GLU A 6 -6.97 11.69 -6.21
CA GLU A 6 -7.48 10.33 -6.41
C GLU A 6 -6.81 9.33 -5.46
N THR A 7 -5.49 9.46 -5.26
CA THR A 7 -4.73 8.55 -4.38
C THR A 7 -4.83 8.90 -2.90
N PHE A 8 -5.47 10.03 -2.55
CA PHE A 8 -5.73 10.42 -1.17
C PHE A 8 -6.52 9.34 -0.44
N PHE A 9 -7.56 8.82 -1.08
CA PHE A 9 -8.48 7.82 -0.55
C PHE A 9 -7.96 6.37 -0.63
N VAL A 10 -6.80 6.15 -1.26
CA VAL A 10 -6.19 4.83 -1.35
C VAL A 10 -5.46 4.52 -0.05
N ALA A 11 -6.04 3.65 0.77
CA ALA A 11 -5.42 3.25 2.03
C ALA A 11 -4.14 2.43 1.82
N SER A 12 -4.13 1.52 0.83
CA SER A 12 -2.97 0.70 0.48
C SER A 12 -3.11 0.20 -0.96
N ALA A 13 -1.99 0.04 -1.65
CA ALA A 13 -1.87 -0.66 -2.92
C ALA A 13 -0.97 -1.88 -2.75
N VAL A 14 -1.41 -3.04 -3.21
CA VAL A 14 -0.62 -4.29 -3.20
C VAL A 14 -0.57 -4.83 -4.61
N LEU A 15 0.63 -5.09 -5.11
CA LEU A 15 0.88 -5.63 -6.44
C LEU A 15 1.62 -6.96 -6.30
N PHE A 16 1.22 -7.93 -7.12
CA PHE A 16 1.85 -9.24 -7.23
C PHE A 16 2.29 -9.42 -8.68
N GLY A 17 3.55 -9.78 -8.92
CA GLY A 17 4.04 -10.02 -10.28
C GLY A 17 3.96 -8.77 -11.17
N ASP A 18 4.26 -7.59 -10.62
CA ASP A 18 4.15 -6.33 -11.33
C ASP A 18 5.07 -6.29 -12.57
N SER A 19 4.48 -6.24 -13.77
CA SER A 19 5.21 -6.17 -15.03
C SER A 19 5.89 -4.82 -15.25
N GLU A 20 5.51 -3.80 -14.47
CA GLU A 20 6.11 -2.47 -14.48
C GLU A 20 6.94 -2.22 -13.21
N ASN A 21 7.53 -3.28 -12.63
CA ASN A 21 8.24 -3.25 -11.36
C ASN A 21 9.15 -2.01 -11.21
N GLY A 22 8.95 -1.26 -10.12
CA GLY A 22 9.67 -0.02 -9.85
C GLY A 22 8.96 1.24 -10.35
N LYS A 23 7.87 1.13 -11.12
CA LYS A 23 6.95 2.24 -11.35
C LYS A 23 6.00 2.42 -10.17
N ALA A 24 5.69 3.67 -9.87
CA ALA A 24 4.74 4.00 -8.80
C ALA A 24 3.29 3.77 -9.26
N VAL A 25 2.42 3.38 -8.32
CA VAL A 25 0.98 3.35 -8.54
C VAL A 25 0.44 4.77 -8.44
N GLY A 26 0.44 5.50 -9.56
CA GLY A 26 0.12 6.93 -9.58
C GLY A 26 0.95 7.72 -8.55
N GLU A 27 0.30 8.62 -7.81
CA GLU A 27 0.90 9.41 -6.73
C GLU A 27 0.75 8.77 -5.33
N THR A 28 0.50 7.45 -5.25
CA THR A 28 0.49 6.76 -3.95
C THR A 28 1.86 6.83 -3.28
N LYS A 29 1.87 7.13 -1.97
CA LYS A 29 3.10 7.09 -1.16
C LYS A 29 3.66 5.67 -1.15
N SER A 30 4.98 5.52 -1.31
CA SER A 30 5.67 4.22 -1.23
C SER A 30 5.40 3.48 0.09
N SER A 31 5.18 4.19 1.20
CA SER A 31 4.79 3.60 2.48
C SER A 31 3.41 2.93 2.48
N ARG A 32 2.56 3.24 1.49
CA ARG A 32 1.24 2.63 1.27
C ARG A 32 1.22 1.66 0.09
N THR A 33 2.36 1.42 -0.55
CA THR A 33 2.48 0.52 -1.70
C THR A 33 3.42 -0.64 -1.37
N LYS A 34 2.96 -1.87 -1.59
CA LYS A 34 3.77 -3.08 -1.44
C LYS A 34 3.76 -3.85 -2.75
N VAL A 35 4.94 -4.14 -3.26
CA VAL A 35 5.13 -4.98 -4.44
C VAL A 35 5.75 -6.30 -3.99
N PHE A 36 5.14 -7.39 -4.43
CA PHE A 36 5.68 -8.75 -4.30
C PHE A 36 6.21 -9.20 -5.65
N PHE A 37 7.47 -9.61 -5.67
CA PHE A 37 8.08 -10.29 -6.80
C PHE A 37 8.75 -11.56 -6.29
N HIS A 38 8.67 -12.63 -7.07
CA HIS A 38 9.50 -13.81 -6.86
C HIS A 38 10.74 -13.71 -7.75
N ASP A 39 11.92 -14.06 -7.24
CA ASP A 39 13.18 -13.89 -7.99
C ASP A 39 13.19 -14.60 -9.36
N ALA A 40 12.48 -15.72 -9.45
CA ALA A 40 12.34 -16.48 -10.69
C ALA A 40 11.21 -15.99 -11.61
N ASP A 41 10.35 -15.05 -11.15
CA ASP A 41 9.25 -14.49 -11.95
C ASP A 41 9.81 -13.50 -12.98
N ARG A 42 9.74 -13.91 -14.24
CA ARG A 42 10.28 -13.15 -15.36
C ARG A 42 9.41 -11.97 -15.76
N ILE A 43 8.15 -11.92 -15.35
CA ILE A 43 7.26 -10.77 -15.62
C ILE A 43 7.77 -9.52 -14.89
N CYS A 44 8.27 -9.67 -13.66
CA CYS A 44 8.89 -8.56 -12.92
C CYS A 44 10.19 -8.05 -13.55
N ASN A 45 10.77 -8.82 -14.48
CA ASN A 45 11.95 -8.46 -15.26
C ASN A 45 11.58 -8.00 -16.68
N TYR A 46 10.35 -7.53 -16.87
CA TYR A 46 9.82 -6.99 -18.13
C TYR A 46 9.75 -8.01 -19.27
N GLN A 47 9.71 -9.30 -18.94
CA GLN A 47 9.57 -10.37 -19.94
C GLN A 47 8.14 -10.89 -19.94
N ALA A 48 7.57 -11.12 -21.12
CA ALA A 48 6.23 -11.69 -21.27
C ALA A 48 6.25 -13.24 -21.12
N VAL A 49 6.84 -13.74 -20.04
CA VAL A 49 6.98 -15.18 -19.76
C VAL A 49 6.31 -15.51 -18.45
N VAL A 50 5.23 -16.30 -18.51
CA VAL A 50 4.54 -16.82 -17.32
C VAL A 50 5.24 -18.10 -16.87
N ASP A 51 5.94 -18.04 -15.75
CA ASP A 51 6.57 -19.19 -15.10
C ASP A 51 5.84 -19.60 -13.81
N SER A 52 6.27 -20.70 -13.19
CA SER A 52 5.67 -21.19 -11.94
C SER A 52 5.80 -20.20 -10.78
N ALA A 53 6.83 -19.33 -10.79
CA ALA A 53 7.00 -18.32 -9.76
C ALA A 53 5.93 -17.23 -9.89
N HIS A 54 5.53 -16.86 -11.12
CA HIS A 54 4.42 -15.94 -11.33
C HIS A 54 3.05 -16.49 -10.86
N LEU A 55 2.89 -17.80 -10.84
CA LEU A 55 1.62 -18.46 -10.50
C LEU A 55 1.43 -18.78 -9.01
N THR A 56 2.37 -18.37 -8.15
CA THR A 56 2.44 -18.83 -6.75
C THR A 56 2.33 -17.72 -5.70
N TYR A 57 1.86 -16.52 -6.07
CA TYR A 57 1.71 -15.40 -5.12
C TYR A 57 0.68 -15.62 -4.00
N SER A 58 -0.11 -16.70 -4.05
CA SER A 58 -0.94 -17.14 -2.93
C SER A 58 -0.10 -17.37 -1.65
N LEU A 59 1.18 -17.70 -1.79
CA LEU A 59 2.14 -17.86 -0.69
C LEU A 59 2.38 -16.54 0.09
N ASN A 60 2.20 -15.38 -0.54
CA ASN A 60 2.45 -14.07 0.07
C ASN A 60 1.20 -13.45 0.72
N MET A 61 0.04 -14.13 0.66
CA MET A 61 -1.24 -13.55 1.08
C MET A 61 -1.26 -13.12 2.55
N GLY A 62 -0.55 -13.84 3.42
CA GLY A 62 -0.41 -13.46 4.84
C GLY A 62 0.32 -12.12 5.01
N GLU A 63 1.46 -11.95 4.33
CA GLU A 63 2.23 -10.70 4.38
C GLU A 63 1.47 -9.54 3.75
N ALA A 64 0.81 -9.78 2.60
CA ALA A 64 -0.04 -8.79 1.94
C ALA A 64 -1.17 -8.31 2.86
N THR A 65 -1.84 -9.24 3.54
CA THR A 65 -2.90 -8.92 4.51
C THR A 65 -2.36 -8.09 5.67
N ALA A 66 -1.21 -8.49 6.24
CA ALA A 66 -0.58 -7.75 7.33
C ALA A 66 -0.20 -6.32 6.91
N PHE A 67 0.28 -6.13 5.68
CA PHE A 67 0.59 -4.81 5.13
C PHE A 67 -0.64 -3.90 5.05
N VAL A 68 -1.73 -4.40 4.46
CA VAL A 68 -2.98 -3.65 4.33
C VAL A 68 -3.53 -3.27 5.71
N LEU A 69 -3.57 -4.21 6.65
CA LEU A 69 -4.05 -3.94 8.00
C LEU A 69 -3.20 -2.89 8.74
N LYS A 70 -1.86 -2.94 8.59
CA LYS A 70 -0.97 -1.92 9.15
C LYS A 70 -1.27 -0.53 8.61
N GLY A 71 -1.52 -0.41 7.30
CA GLY A 71 -1.92 0.85 6.65
C GLY A 71 -3.21 1.41 7.24
N ARG A 72 -4.21 0.56 7.46
CA ARG A 72 -5.52 0.95 8.04
C ARG A 72 -5.41 1.37 9.51
N VAL A 73 -4.58 0.70 10.29
CA VAL A 73 -4.34 1.08 11.70
C VAL A 73 -3.63 2.43 11.78
N LEU A 74 -2.64 2.71 10.92
CA LEU A 74 -1.98 4.02 10.86
C LEU A 74 -2.97 5.15 10.52
N GLU A 75 -3.87 4.93 9.58
CA GLU A 75 -4.92 5.89 9.21
C GLU A 75 -5.92 6.12 10.35
N ALA A 76 -6.36 5.06 11.02
CA ALA A 76 -7.24 5.14 12.18
C ALA A 76 -6.59 5.91 13.33
N LEU A 77 -5.30 5.67 13.61
CA LEU A 77 -4.55 6.38 14.65
C LEU A 77 -4.36 7.87 14.31
N ALA A 78 -4.07 8.20 13.05
CA ALA A 78 -3.97 9.59 12.59
C ALA A 78 -5.31 10.34 12.75
N SER A 79 -6.42 9.68 12.42
CA SER A 79 -7.78 10.23 12.60
C SER A 79 -8.14 10.45 14.08
N HIS A 80 -7.72 9.54 14.98
CA HIS A 80 -7.93 9.69 16.43
C HIS A 80 -7.07 10.81 17.05
N SER A 81 -5.82 10.97 16.59
CA SER A 81 -4.93 12.05 17.05
C SER A 81 -5.50 13.44 16.74
N SER A 82 -6.10 13.60 15.55
CA SER A 82 -6.81 14.82 15.14
C SER A 82 -7.99 15.17 16.07
N LYS A 83 -8.84 14.19 16.41
CA LYS A 83 -10.00 14.40 17.30
C LYS A 83 -9.60 14.73 18.74
N GLY A 84 -8.53 14.12 19.27
CA GLY A 84 -8.02 14.38 20.61
C GLY A 84 -7.49 15.81 20.82
N GLN A 85 -6.85 16.38 19.79
CA GLN A 85 -6.32 17.75 19.87
C GLN A 85 -7.42 18.82 19.86
N ASN A 86 -8.59 18.55 19.28
CA ASN A 86 -9.70 19.50 19.27
C ASN A 86 -10.38 19.61 20.65
N GLY A 87 -10.46 18.50 21.40
CA GLY A 87 -10.98 18.48 22.77
C GLY A 87 -10.06 19.15 23.79
N VAL A 88 -8.74 19.03 23.65
CA VAL A 88 -7.76 19.68 24.53
C VAL A 88 -7.68 21.19 24.30
N ARG A 89 -7.81 21.65 23.04
CA ARG A 89 -7.86 23.07 22.71
C ARG A 89 -9.09 23.77 23.29
N ASN A 90 -10.24 23.10 23.35
CA ASN A 90 -11.48 23.69 23.86
C ASN A 90 -11.53 23.79 25.41
N ARG A 91 -10.71 23.02 26.13
CA ARG A 91 -10.62 23.10 27.61
C ARG A 91 -9.59 24.09 28.15
N ARG A 92 -8.74 24.67 27.29
CA ARG A 92 -7.74 25.69 27.68
C ARG A 92 -8.22 27.13 27.44
N LYS A 93 -9.49 27.30 27.03
CA LYS A 93 -10.15 28.59 26.80
C LYS A 93 -11.29 28.87 27.80
N ALA A 94 -11.45 28.05 28.84
CA ALA A 94 -12.41 28.25 29.92
C ALA A 94 -11.70 28.61 31.22
#